data_AF-E2B2N7-F1
#
_entry.id   AF-E2B2N7-F1
#
_cell.length_a   1.000
_cell.length_b   1.000
_cell.length_c   1.000
_cell.angle_alpha   90.00
_cell.angle_beta   90.00
_cell.angle_gamma   90.00
#
_symmetry.space_group_name_H-M   'P 1'
#
loop_
_entity.id
_entity.type
_entity.pdbx_description
1 polymer ?
#
loop_
_entity_poly.entity_id
_entity_poly.type
_entity_poly.pdbx_seq_one_letter_code
_entity_poly.pdbx_strand_id
1 'polypeptide(L)'
;NNVKIAAPARFKAGDLVRVSKFKIIFEKGYTPNWTTELLKIVKVQTTNPATYLLEDSRRKSIAGEFYEYELHRAANPDVYLVEKMLRKSGDKILVKWLGFDD
;
A
#
# COMPACT_ATOMS: atom_id res chain seq x y z
N ASN A 1 18.60 9.47 31.86
CA ASN A 1 17.38 8.96 31.20
C ASN A 1 17.72 8.40 29.83
N ASN A 2 17.96 7.09 29.76
CA ASN A 2 18.33 6.41 28.52
C ASN A 2 17.06 6.19 27.68
N VAL A 3 16.86 7.01 26.66
CA VAL A 3 15.79 6.80 25.67
C VAL A 3 16.08 5.47 24.97
N LYS A 4 15.19 4.49 25.16
CA LYS A 4 15.26 3.20 24.48
C LYS A 4 15.18 3.46 22.98
N ILE A 5 16.29 3.28 22.28
CA ILE A 5 16.42 3.55 20.84
C ILE A 5 15.47 2.59 20.13
N ALA A 6 14.34 3.11 19.65
CA ALA A 6 13.48 2.39 18.72
C ALA A 6 14.35 1.97 17.52
N ALA A 7 14.19 0.73 17.05
CA ALA A 7 14.92 0.25 15.88
C ALA A 7 14.81 1.27 14.73
N PRO A 8 15.89 1.51 13.96
CA PRO A 8 15.86 2.49 12.88
C PRO A 8 14.72 2.15 11.92
N ALA A 9 13.84 3.12 11.67
CA ALA A 9 12.70 2.95 10.78
C ALA A 9 13.17 2.58 9.37
N ARG A 10 12.68 1.46 8.86
CA ARG A 10 13.05 0.93 7.54
C ARG A 10 12.54 1.80 6.38
N PHE A 11 11.40 2.46 6.55
CA PHE A 11 10.79 3.32 5.53
C PHE A 11 10.82 4.79 5.93
N LYS A 12 10.74 5.68 4.93
CA LYS A 12 10.74 7.13 5.12
C LYS A 12 9.43 7.74 4.65
N ALA A 13 9.11 8.92 5.19
CA ALA A 13 8.02 9.72 4.64
C ALA A 13 8.27 10.01 3.15
N GLY A 14 7.25 9.79 2.33
CA GLY A 14 7.31 9.90 0.88
C GLY A 14 7.49 8.58 0.13
N ASP A 15 7.91 7.50 0.79
CA ASP A 15 8.00 6.19 0.14
C ASP A 15 6.61 5.66 -0.25
N LEU A 16 6.53 5.01 -1.41
CA LEU A 16 5.36 4.28 -1.88
C LEU A 16 5.43 2.83 -1.40
N VAL A 17 4.37 2.40 -0.74
CA VAL A 17 4.25 1.08 -0.12
C VAL A 17 2.92 0.41 -0.46
N ARG A 18 2.92 -0.91 -0.37
CA ARG A 18 1.74 -1.77 -0.39
C ARG A 18 1.53 -2.34 1.01
N VAL A 19 0.28 -2.60 1.36
CA VAL A 19 -0.10 -3.15 2.67
C VAL A 19 -0.38 -4.64 2.51
N SER A 20 -0.06 -5.42 3.53
CA SER A 20 -0.40 -6.85 3.55
C SER A 20 -1.92 -7.03 3.58
N LYS A 21 -2.44 -7.89 2.71
CA LYS A 21 -3.85 -8.30 2.77
C LYS A 21 -4.09 -9.20 3.97
N PHE A 22 -5.21 -9.00 4.65
CA PHE A 22 -5.68 -9.93 5.66
C PHE A 22 -6.13 -11.23 4.98
N LYS A 23 -5.39 -12.32 5.23
CA LYS A 23 -5.72 -13.62 4.69
C LYS A 23 -6.79 -14.32 5.52
N ILE A 24 -7.80 -14.86 4.86
CA ILE A 24 -8.72 -15.82 5.49
C ILE A 24 -8.16 -17.25 5.38
N ILE A 25 -8.61 -18.14 6.26
CA ILE A 25 -8.11 -19.53 6.41
C ILE A 25 -8.17 -20.33 5.08
N PHE A 26 -9.07 -19.96 4.17
CA PHE A 26 -9.32 -20.66 2.91
C PHE A 26 -8.73 -19.97 1.67
N GLU A 27 -7.88 -18.96 1.85
CA GLU A 27 -7.31 -18.23 0.72
C GLU A 27 -6.30 -19.10 -0.05
N LYS A 28 -6.43 -19.13 -1.38
CA LYS A 28 -5.59 -19.97 -2.23
C LYS A 28 -4.16 -19.44 -2.27
N GLY A 29 -3.16 -20.32 -2.23
CA GLY A 29 -1.75 -19.93 -2.20
C GLY A 29 -1.26 -19.08 -3.39
N TYR A 30 -1.97 -19.10 -4.51
CA TYR A 30 -1.66 -18.27 -5.69
C TYR A 30 -2.19 -16.83 -5.60
N THR A 31 -2.97 -16.48 -4.58
CA THR A 31 -3.46 -15.11 -4.40
C THR A 31 -2.36 -14.21 -3.83
N PRO A 32 -2.20 -12.98 -4.35
CA PRO A 32 -1.17 -12.06 -3.85
C PRO A 32 -1.40 -11.66 -2.38
N ASN A 33 -0.33 -11.66 -1.58
CA ASN A 33 -0.37 -11.29 -0.16
C ASN A 33 -0.43 -9.77 0.08
N TRP A 34 -0.27 -8.97 -0.95
CA TRP A 34 -0.16 -7.51 -0.88
C TRP A 34 -1.32 -6.84 -1.62
N THR A 35 -1.74 -5.67 -1.15
CA THR A 35 -2.72 -4.83 -1.85
C THR A 35 -2.17 -4.34 -3.19
N THR A 36 -3.06 -4.14 -4.16
CA THR A 36 -2.69 -3.57 -5.47
C THR A 36 -2.51 -2.07 -5.37
N GLU A 37 -3.24 -1.43 -4.46
CA GLU A 37 -3.18 0.00 -4.17
C GLU A 37 -1.81 0.42 -3.65
N LEU A 38 -1.32 1.54 -4.19
CA LEU A 38 -0.09 2.18 -3.76
C LEU A 38 -0.42 3.28 -2.77
N LEU A 39 0.08 3.14 -1.56
CA LEU A 39 -0.09 4.11 -0.50
C LEU A 39 1.24 4.84 -0.24
N LYS A 40 1.15 6.11 0.11
CA LYS A 40 2.28 6.96 0.45
C LYS A 40 2.43 7.05 1.95
N ILE A 41 3.64 6.90 2.46
CA ILE A 41 3.93 7.17 3.87
C ILE A 41 3.93 8.68 4.09
N VAL A 42 3.04 9.19 4.94
CA VAL A 42 2.98 10.60 5.32
C VAL A 42 3.92 10.87 6.48
N LYS A 43 3.89 10.02 7.50
CA LYS A 43 4.60 10.22 8.75
C LYS A 43 5.07 8.89 9.31
N VAL A 44 6.30 8.91 9.84
CA VAL A 44 6.87 7.83 10.64
C VAL A 44 6.74 8.25 12.10
N GLN A 45 6.13 7.40 12.92
CA GLN A 45 6.03 7.60 14.36
C GLN A 45 7.10 6.79 15.07
N THR A 46 7.87 7.47 15.93
CA THR A 46 8.94 6.86 16.73
C THR A 46 8.37 6.19 17.99
N THR A 47 7.37 5.34 17.81
CA THR A 47 6.87 4.42 18.85
C THR A 47 7.78 3.20 18.93
N ASN A 48 7.62 2.37 19.97
CA ASN A 48 8.34 1.10 20.08
C ASN A 48 7.32 -0.06 20.06
N PRO A 49 7.11 -0.75 18.93
CA PRO A 49 7.80 -0.61 17.63
C PRO A 49 7.31 0.59 16.81
N ALA A 50 8.08 1.01 15.79
CA ALA A 50 7.77 2.17 14.94
C ALA A 50 6.50 1.92 14.11
N THR A 51 5.60 2.90 14.09
CA THR A 51 4.38 2.86 13.29
C THR A 51 4.38 3.91 12.18
N TYR A 52 3.58 3.67 11.14
CA TYR A 52 3.54 4.49 9.93
C TYR A 52 2.11 4.95 9.65
N LEU A 53 1.96 6.23 9.30
CA LEU A 53 0.71 6.79 8.80
C LEU A 53 0.75 6.83 7.27
N LEU A 54 -0.30 6.32 6.65
CA LEU A 54 -0.42 6.17 5.21
C LEU A 54 -1.49 7.10 4.62
N GLU A 55 -1.28 7.48 3.38
CA GLU A 55 -2.19 8.28 2.57
C GLU A 55 -2.35 7.64 1.18
N ASP A 56 -3.57 7.64 0.67
CA ASP A 56 -3.88 7.17 -0.67
C ASP A 56 -3.53 8.23 -1.74
N SER A 57 -3.45 7.80 -3.01
CA SER A 57 -3.32 8.62 -4.22
C SER A 57 -4.22 9.86 -4.24
N ARG A 58 -5.42 9.80 -3.65
CA ARG A 58 -6.38 10.92 -3.53
C ARG A 58 -6.10 11.87 -2.36
N ARG A 59 -4.94 11.77 -1.72
CA ARG A 59 -4.58 12.52 -0.49
C ARG A 59 -5.53 12.27 0.69
N LYS A 60 -6.10 11.07 0.75
CA LYS A 60 -6.95 10.65 1.85
C LYS A 60 -6.10 9.84 2.82
N SER A 61 -6.00 10.29 4.07
CA SER A 61 -5.35 9.53 5.13
C SER A 61 -6.10 8.23 5.38
N ILE A 62 -5.39 7.11 5.40
CA ILE A 62 -5.95 5.82 5.78
C ILE A 62 -6.12 5.81 7.30
N ALA A 63 -7.28 5.37 7.78
CA ALA A 63 -7.54 5.25 9.19
C ALA A 63 -6.72 4.10 9.78
N GLY A 64 -5.87 4.40 10.75
CA GLY A 64 -5.03 3.42 11.46
C GLY A 64 -3.54 3.75 11.40
N GLU A 65 -2.79 3.01 12.19
CA GLU A 65 -1.33 3.02 12.20
C GLU A 65 -0.83 1.65 11.74
N PHE A 66 0.14 1.63 10.84
CA PHE A 66 0.67 0.39 10.27
C PHE A 66 2.03 0.06 10.85
N TYR A 67 2.29 -1.22 11.10
CA TYR A 67 3.60 -1.70 11.50
C TYR A 67 4.49 -1.98 10.29
N GLU A 68 5.80 -2.04 10.52
CA GLU A 68 6.77 -2.29 9.45
C GLU A 68 6.52 -3.61 8.69
N TYR A 69 6.13 -4.68 9.39
CA TYR A 69 5.91 -5.99 8.77
C TYR A 69 4.64 -6.04 7.88
N GLU A 70 3.74 -5.08 8.06
CA GLU A 70 2.52 -4.94 7.25
C GLU A 70 2.79 -4.17 5.96
N LEU A 71 3.98 -3.61 5.80
CA LEU A 71 4.34 -2.75 4.67
C LEU A 71 5.37 -3.42 3.75
N HIS A 72 5.17 -3.22 2.45
CA HIS A 72 6.10 -3.64 1.42
C HIS A 72 6.41 -2.49 0.46
N ARG A 73 7.68 -2.25 0.16
CA ARG A 73 8.06 -1.20 -0.80
C ARG A 73 7.56 -1.53 -2.20
N ALA A 74 6.92 -0.58 -2.85
CA ALA A 74 6.54 -0.74 -4.25
C ALA A 74 7.78 -0.60 -5.16
N ALA A 75 8.10 -1.64 -5.92
CA ALA A 75 9.20 -1.60 -6.89
C ALA A 75 8.83 -0.79 -8.15
N ASN A 76 7.59 -0.94 -8.62
CA ASN A 76 7.10 -0.35 -9.87
C ASN A 76 5.87 0.52 -9.57
N PRO A 77 6.05 1.82 -9.29
CA PRO A 77 4.95 2.71 -8.94
C PRO A 77 4.06 3.08 -10.14
N ASP A 78 4.57 2.98 -11.37
CA ASP A 78 3.87 3.42 -12.58
C ASP A 78 3.08 2.30 -13.29
N VAL A 79 3.05 1.10 -12.71
CA VAL A 79 2.42 -0.08 -13.32
C VAL A 79 1.11 -0.43 -12.60
N TYR A 80 0.01 -0.35 -13.33
CA TYR A 80 -1.33 -0.68 -12.85
C TYR A 80 -1.87 -1.92 -13.56
N LEU A 81 -2.54 -2.79 -12.82
CA LEU A 81 -3.15 -4.01 -13.36
C LEU A 81 -4.55 -3.71 -13.88
N VAL A 82 -4.85 -4.14 -15.09
CA VAL A 82 -6.20 -4.03 -15.66
C VAL A 82 -7.06 -5.18 -15.15
N GLU A 83 -8.21 -4.86 -14.55
CA GLU A 83 -9.23 -5.86 -14.19
C GLU A 83 -10.09 -6.21 -15.41
N LYS A 84 -10.61 -5.18 -16.08
CA LYS A 84 -11.56 -5.37 -17.19
C LYS A 84 -11.44 -4.24 -18.21
N MET A 85 -11.53 -4.59 -19.49
CA MET A 85 -11.73 -3.61 -20.55
C MET A 85 -13.23 -3.33 -20.68
N LEU A 86 -13.66 -2.08 -20.47
CA LEU A 86 -15.07 -1.69 -20.46
C LEU A 86 -15.53 -1.30 -21.86
N ARG A 87 -14.75 -0.47 -22.55
CA ARG A 87 -15.13 0.06 -23.87
C ARG A 87 -13.90 0.40 -24.70
N LYS A 88 -13.99 0.20 -26.00
CA LYS A 88 -13.01 0.70 -26.98
C LYS A 88 -13.68 1.77 -27.86
N SER A 89 -13.01 2.90 -28.05
CA SER A 89 -13.42 3.96 -28.96
C SER A 89 -12.20 4.44 -29.75
N GLY A 90 -12.11 4.03 -31.01
CA GLY A 90 -10.89 4.20 -31.81
C GLY A 90 -9.68 3.54 -31.13
N ASP A 91 -8.61 4.32 -30.95
CA ASP A 91 -7.37 3.90 -30.30
C ASP A 91 -7.39 4.02 -28.77
N LYS A 92 -8.50 4.48 -28.18
CA LYS A 92 -8.63 4.63 -26.73
C LYS A 92 -9.44 3.47 -26.15
N ILE A 93 -8.96 2.94 -25.03
CA ILE A 93 -9.62 1.87 -24.27
C ILE A 93 -9.93 2.40 -22.87
N LEU A 94 -11.20 2.37 -22.50
CA LEU A 94 -11.64 2.56 -21.13
C LEU A 94 -11.45 1.24 -20.38
N VAL A 95 -10.62 1.25 -19.36
CA VAL A 95 -10.31 0.10 -18.52
C VAL A 95 -10.75 0.35 -17.09
N LYS A 96 -11.19 -0.72 -16.43
CA LYS A 96 -11.33 -0.80 -14.98
C LYS A 96 -10.03 -1.34 -14.41
N TRP A 97 -9.41 -0.59 -13.51
CA TRP A 97 -8.17 -0.99 -12.85
C TRP A 97 -8.46 -1.92 -11.68
N LEU A 98 -7.63 -2.95 -11.53
CA LEU A 98 -7.77 -3.93 -10.47
C LEU A 98 -7.43 -3.33 -9.11
N GLY A 99 -8.39 -3.37 -8.19
CA GLY A 99 -8.22 -2.88 -6.82
C GLY A 99 -8.26 -1.37 -6.71
N PHE A 100 -8.99 -0.68 -7.60
CA PHE A 100 -9.40 0.71 -7.42
C PHE A 100 -10.93 0.74 -7.34
N ASP A 101 -11.48 1.53 -6.42
CA ASP A 101 -12.92 1.81 -6.36
C ASP A 101 -13.39 2.60 -7.60
N ASP A 102 -14.57 2.21 -8.12
CA ASP A 102 -15.29 2.87 -9.23
C ASP A 102 -15.84 4.25 -8.81
#